data_AF-A0AAV8ZSK5-F1
#
_entry.id   AF-A0AAV8ZSK5-F1
#
_cell.length_a   1.000
_cell.length_b   1.000
_cell.length_c   1.000
_cell.angle_alpha   90.00
_cell.angle_beta   90.00
_cell.angle_gamma   90.00
#
_symmetry.space_group_name_H-M   'P 1'
#
loop_
_entity.id
_entity.type
_entity.pdbx_description
1 polymer ?
#
loop_
_entity_poly.entity_id
_entity_poly.type
_entity_poly.pdbx_seq_one_letter_code
_entity_poly.pdbx_strand_id
1 'polypeptide(L)' 'MGVNILFVGIHGPKGPCEEVFIKHQGHNQYAVNYMVRERGDYLVIVKWGDDHIPGSPFKVEV' A
#
# COMPACT_ATOMS: atom_id res chain seq x y z
N MET A 1 -4.38 -23.86 6.06
CA MET A 1 -4.43 -23.13 4.76
C MET A 1 -4.12 -21.70 5.08
N GLY A 2 -2.90 -21.24 4.77
CA GLY A 2 -2.43 -19.92 5.16
C GLY A 2 -3.25 -18.85 4.48
N VAL A 3 -3.88 -17.97 5.26
CA VAL A 3 -4.42 -16.72 4.73
C VAL A 3 -3.19 -15.94 4.27
N ASN A 4 -2.99 -15.84 2.97
CA ASN A 4 -1.97 -14.94 2.46
C ASN A 4 -2.43 -13.51 2.74
N ILE A 5 -1.68 -12.78 3.55
CA ILE A 5 -2.04 -11.44 4.00
C ILE A 5 -1.36 -10.44 3.06
N LEU A 6 -2.17 -9.59 2.42
CA LEU A 6 -1.64 -8.43 1.71
C LEU A 6 -1.36 -7.32 2.72
N PHE A 7 -0.10 -6.93 2.84
CA PHE A 7 0.31 -5.80 3.66
C PHE A 7 0.55 -4.57 2.78
N VAL A 8 0.00 -3.43 3.19
CA VAL A 8 0.22 -2.14 2.54
C VAL A 8 0.66 -1.14 3.58
N GLY A 9 1.80 -0.49 3.32
CA GLY A 9 2.30 0.63 4.12
C GLY A 9 2.53 1.85 3.23
N ILE A 10 2.28 3.05 3.76
CA ILE A 10 2.47 4.30 3.03
C ILE A 10 3.31 5.23 3.89
N HIS A 11 4.48 5.59 3.37
CA HIS A 11 5.43 6.49 4.02
C HIS A 11 5.47 7.81 3.26
N GLY A 12 5.03 8.88 3.92
CA GLY A 12 5.09 10.25 3.40
C GLY A 12 6.19 11.08 4.07
N PRO A 13 6.39 12.33 3.60
CA PRO A 13 7.47 13.20 4.05
C PRO A 13 7.32 13.68 5.50
N LYS A 14 6.10 13.70 6.05
CA LYS A 14 5.84 14.26 7.40
C LYS A 14 5.08 13.35 8.37
N GLY A 15 4.77 12.12 7.98
CA GLY A 15 4.06 11.21 8.87
C GLY A 15 3.40 10.02 8.17
N PRO A 16 2.75 9.14 8.95
CA PRO A 16 1.97 8.04 8.39
C PRO A 16 0.78 8.58 7.59
N CYS A 17 0.33 7.81 6.59
CA CYS A 17 -0.94 8.08 5.91
C CYS A 17 -2.11 8.10 6.90
N GLU A 18 -3.16 8.86 6.58
CA GLU A 18 -4.32 8.96 7.48
C GLU A 18 -5.12 7.66 7.49
N GLU A 19 -5.41 7.15 6.30
CA GLU A 19 -6.25 5.98 6.11
C GLU A 19 -5.78 5.16 4.92
N VAL A 20 -5.85 3.84 5.07
CA VAL A 20 -5.62 2.86 4.00
C VAL A 20 -6.76 1.86 4.02
N PHE A 21 -7.45 1.73 2.88
CA PHE A 21 -8.51 0.77 2.67
C PHE A 21 -8.09 -0.24 1.62
N ILE A 22 -8.10 -1.52 2.00
CA ILE A 22 -7.81 -2.64 1.11
C ILE A 22 -9.11 -3.40 0.86
N LYS A 23 -9.49 -3.53 -0.41
CA LYS A 23 -10.64 -4.33 -0.84
C LYS A 23 -10.19 -5.45 -1.77
N HIS A 24 -10.46 -6.69 -1.37
CA HIS A 24 -10.30 -7.83 -2.28
C HIS A 24 -11.44 -7.82 -3.31
N GLN A 25 -11.09 -7.81 -4.59
CA GLN A 25 -12.05 -7.77 -5.71
C GLN A 25 -12.31 -9.16 -6.32
N GLY A 26 -11.65 -10.21 -5.80
CA GLY A 26 -11.66 -11.54 -6.39
C GLY A 26 -10.56 -11.70 -7.43
N HIS A 27 -10.33 -12.94 -7.89
CA HIS A 27 -9.34 -13.26 -8.93
C HIS A 27 -7.93 -12.72 -8.65
N ASN A 28 -7.49 -12.74 -7.38
CA ASN A 28 -6.21 -12.20 -6.90
C ASN A 28 -6.02 -10.69 -7.18
N GLN A 29 -7.11 -9.95 -7.38
CA GLN A 29 -7.09 -8.50 -7.50
C GLN A 29 -7.46 -7.84 -6.18
N TYR A 30 -6.69 -6.81 -5.83
CA TYR A 30 -6.87 -6.02 -4.63
C TYR A 30 -6.86 -4.54 -5.01
N ALA A 31 -7.91 -3.82 -4.59
CA ALA A 31 -7.95 -2.37 -4.69
C ALA A 31 -7.43 -1.78 -3.38
N VAL A 32 -6.40 -0.95 -3.48
CA VAL A 32 -5.81 -0.20 -2.37
C VAL A 32 -6.19 1.27 -2.57
N ASN A 33 -6.91 1.84 -1.62
CA ASN A 33 -7.26 3.26 -1.60
C ASN A 33 -6.61 3.89 -0.36
N TYR A 34 -6.07 5.08 -0.51
CA TYR A 34 -5.42 5.79 0.60
C TYR A 34 -5.69 7.28 0.55
N MET A 35 -5.67 7.91 1.71
CA MET A 35 -5.85 9.35 1.86
C MET A 35 -4.63 9.97 2.53
N VAL A 36 -4.09 11.02 1.92
CA VAL A 36 -2.95 11.81 2.39
C VAL A 36 -3.33 13.29 2.37
N ARG A 37 -2.89 14.05 3.39
CA ARG A 37 -3.19 15.50 3.49
C ARG A 37 -2.13 16.40 2.87
N GLU A 38 -0.88 15.94 2.86
CA GLU A 38 0.22 16.76 2.39
C GLU A 38 0.64 16.37 0.98
N ARG A 39 1.09 17.37 0.22
CA ARG A 39 1.76 17.14 -1.07
C ARG A 39 3.19 16.65 -0.86
N GLY A 40 3.69 15.91 -1.82
CA GLY A 40 5.08 15.48 -1.87
C GLY A 40 5.26 14.02 -2.29
N ASP A 41 6.46 13.52 -2.05
CA ASP A 41 6.87 12.17 -2.44
C ASP A 41 6.43 11.13 -1.41
N TYR A 42 5.70 10.13 -1.87
CA TYR A 42 5.23 9.00 -1.07
C TYR A 42 5.85 7.70 -1.55
N LEU A 43 6.18 6.83 -0.60
CA LEU A 43 6.55 5.45 -0.84
C LEU A 43 5.40 4.53 -0.42
N VAL A 44 4.83 3.82 -1.41
CA VAL A 44 3.83 2.78 -1.19
C VAL A 44 4.51 1.42 -1.18
N ILE A 45 4.50 0.78 -0.02
CA ILE A 45 5.08 -0.54 0.21
C ILE A 45 3.95 -1.56 0.14
N VAL A 46 4.11 -2.59 -0.67
CA VAL A 46 3.12 -3.66 -0.83
C VAL A 46 3.84 -5.00 -0.72
N LYS A 47 3.36 -5.85 0.20
CA LYS A 47 3.91 -7.17 0.46
C LYS A 47 2.83 -8.25 0.45
N TRP A 48 3.22 -9.45 0.04
CA TRP A 48 2.42 -10.66 0.13
C TRP A 48 3.06 -11.59 1.15
N GLY A 49 2.46 -11.68 2.35
CA GLY A 49 3.18 -12.19 3.51
C GLY A 49 4.34 -11.26 3.87
N ASP A 50 5.56 -11.81 4.00
CA ASP A 50 6.75 -11.03 4.36
C ASP A 50 7.51 -10.46 3.15
N ASP A 51 7.17 -10.90 1.93
CA ASP A 51 7.88 -10.60 0.69
C ASP A 51 7.29 -9.43 -0.09
N HIS A 52 8.15 -8.59 -0.68
CA HIS A 52 7.72 -7.52 -1.58
C HIS A 52 7.15 -8.10 -2.89
N ILE A 53 6.04 -7.52 -3.34
CA ILE A 53 5.57 -7.79 -4.71
C ILE A 53 6.50 -7.10 -5.73
N PRO A 54 6.53 -7.56 -6.98
CA PRO A 54 7.29 -6.88 -8.03
C PRO A 54 6.90 -5.39 -8.14
N GLY A 55 7.92 -4.53 -8.17
CA GLY A 55 7.77 -3.08 -8.26
C GLY A 55 7.59 -2.36 -6.92
N SER A 56 7.37 -3.09 -5.81
CA SER A 56 7.39 -2.47 -4.49
C SER A 56 8.84 -2.16 -4.04
N PRO A 57 9.10 -1.00 -3.41
CA PRO A 57 8.17 0.10 -3.14
C PRO A 57 7.88 0.96 -4.39
N PHE A 58 6.63 1.41 -4.50
CA PHE A 58 6.19 2.33 -5.54
C PHE A 58 6.39 3.78 -5.09
N LYS A 59 6.89 4.64 -5.98
CA LYS A 59 6.99 6.09 -5.75
C LYS A 59 5.77 6.79 -6.33
N VAL A 60 5.12 7.63 -5.53
CA VAL A 60 3.97 8.43 -5.96
C VAL A 60 4.18 9.87 -5.53
N GLU A 61 4.00 10.81 -6.47
CA GLU A 61 4.02 12.26 -6.20
C GLU A 61 2.57 12.77 -6.17
N VAL A 62 2.20 13.49 -5.11
CA VAL A 62 0.84 14.03 -4.85
C VAL A 62 0.90 15.55 -4.67
#